data_AF-A0A934RAI2-F1
#
_entry.id   AF-A0A934RAI2-F1
#
_cell.length_a   1.000
_cell.length_b   1.000
_cell.length_c   1.000
_cell.angle_alpha   90.00
_cell.angle_beta   90.00
_cell.angle_gamma   90.00
#
_symmetry.space_group_name_H-M   'P 1'
#
loop_
_entity.id
_entity.type
_entity.pdbx_description
1 polymer ?
#
loop_
_entity_poly.entity_id
_entity_poly.type
_entity_poly.pdbx_seq_one_letter_code
_entity_poly.pdbx_strand_id
1 'polypeptide(L)'
;MLSRTTITTLALALAGGGLWTLSGTKLSETRGFEFQPNPLGIKRSPYGQVLAMAIQTPIDADWHGGLEIHDHAEGGCGGCGDHDHDHHSAPETAEHDHHDHSDCDHGDCGHDHHSPEVAEHDHSDHEDGSGGCGHDHGTDKHADADNKQVALLDRLQSAVSQRTNPNAPTEGHKLYLRKEIEKKLRFAYELDPSHYANYNCYHLFITQRQLGTHGLPDEQVFEMVQNLADYTIRYCLTEKNDPRPALTASSAAYNVLERMLNTTDGEYSFDTMRKQLATMDFCIQRHFELLDSFINDGSFANLSSMRQEEILTRSKFAVKLRDSAQEAINRRERDQTSTADAS
;
A
#
# COMPACT_ATOMS: atom_id res chain seq x y z
N MET A 1 24.77 -20.26 60.55
CA MET A 1 24.26 -21.10 59.44
C MET A 1 22.81 -20.73 59.21
N LEU A 2 22.39 -20.44 57.97
CA LEU A 2 20.96 -20.29 57.68
C LEU A 2 20.27 -21.66 57.80
N SER A 3 19.02 -21.67 58.28
CA SER A 3 18.21 -22.88 58.30
C SER A 3 17.99 -23.41 56.88
N ARG A 4 17.89 -24.73 56.73
CA ARG A 4 17.48 -25.36 55.47
C ARG A 4 16.17 -24.76 54.94
N THR A 5 15.22 -24.45 55.84
CA THR A 5 13.93 -23.82 55.48
C THR A 5 14.10 -22.42 54.89
N THR A 6 14.99 -21.60 55.43
CA THR A 6 15.29 -20.25 54.88
C THR A 6 16.02 -20.30 53.54
N ILE A 7 16.86 -21.33 53.30
CA ILE A 7 17.53 -21.50 52.00
C ILE A 7 16.51 -21.92 50.94
N THR A 8 15.60 -22.86 51.27
CA THR A 8 14.56 -23.31 50.33
C THR A 8 13.55 -22.22 49.98
N THR A 9 13.13 -21.38 50.94
CA THR A 9 12.21 -20.27 50.64
C THR A 9 12.88 -19.18 49.82
N LEU A 10 14.15 -18.86 50.08
CA LEU A 10 14.90 -17.89 49.26
C LEU A 10 15.06 -18.39 47.82
N ALA A 11 15.39 -19.67 47.63
CA ALA A 11 15.49 -20.28 46.31
C ALA A 11 14.16 -20.26 45.53
N LEU A 12 13.04 -20.59 46.18
CA LEU A 12 11.71 -20.48 45.57
C LEU A 12 11.32 -19.03 45.23
N ALA A 13 11.63 -18.07 46.10
CA ALA A 13 11.36 -16.66 45.85
C ALA A 13 12.17 -16.11 44.65
N LEU A 14 13.46 -16.48 44.55
CA LEU A 14 14.32 -16.10 43.43
C LEU A 14 13.89 -16.78 42.12
N ALA A 15 13.56 -18.08 42.15
CA ALA A 15 13.06 -18.79 40.98
C ALA A 15 11.69 -18.26 40.51
N GLY A 16 10.78 -18.00 41.45
CA GLY A 16 9.47 -17.40 41.16
C GLY A 16 9.60 -15.97 40.61
N GLY A 17 10.47 -15.15 41.19
CA GLY A 17 10.78 -13.81 40.70
C GLY A 17 11.39 -13.83 39.29
N GLY A 18 12.37 -14.70 39.04
CA GLY A 18 12.98 -14.87 37.71
C GLY A 18 12.00 -15.36 36.65
N LEU A 19 11.09 -16.28 37.01
CA LEU A 19 10.03 -16.74 36.11
C LEU A 19 9.03 -15.62 35.82
N TRP A 20 8.64 -14.85 36.83
CA TRP A 20 7.76 -13.69 36.67
C TRP A 20 8.38 -12.57 35.84
N THR A 21 9.69 -12.30 35.96
CA THR A 21 10.34 -11.30 35.10
C THR A 21 10.46 -11.78 33.66
N LEU A 22 10.83 -13.05 33.42
CA LEU A 22 10.93 -13.62 32.07
C LEU A 22 9.58 -13.77 31.35
N SER A 23 8.53 -14.20 32.06
CA SER A 23 7.17 -14.22 31.51
C SER A 23 6.59 -12.82 31.38
N GLY A 24 6.90 -11.93 32.34
CA GLY A 24 6.45 -10.54 32.36
C GLY A 24 7.03 -9.71 31.22
N THR A 25 8.32 -9.83 30.90
CA THR A 25 8.90 -9.13 29.74
C THR A 25 8.28 -9.63 28.44
N LYS A 26 8.15 -10.96 28.24
CA LYS A 26 7.48 -11.51 27.04
C LYS A 26 6.03 -11.08 26.90
N LEU A 27 5.27 -11.03 28.00
CA LEU A 27 3.88 -10.55 27.99
C LEU A 27 3.80 -9.02 27.80
N SER A 28 4.75 -8.26 28.32
CA SER A 28 4.85 -6.81 28.10
C SER A 28 5.17 -6.48 26.64
N GLU A 29 6.18 -7.13 26.07
CA GLU A 29 6.53 -7.02 24.65
C GLU A 29 5.31 -7.30 23.77
N THR A 30 4.63 -8.43 23.99
CA THR A 30 3.48 -8.86 23.17
C THR A 30 2.17 -8.13 23.45
N ARG A 31 2.15 -7.11 24.33
CA ARG A 31 0.92 -6.47 24.85
C ARG A 31 -0.06 -7.46 25.50
N GLY A 32 0.40 -8.63 25.95
CA GLY A 32 -0.42 -9.66 26.60
C GLY A 32 -1.06 -9.24 27.94
N PHE A 33 -0.65 -8.10 28.52
CA PHE A 33 -1.31 -7.48 29.67
C PHE A 33 -2.40 -6.46 29.30
N GLU A 34 -2.47 -6.00 28.04
CA GLU A 34 -3.60 -5.21 27.57
C GLU A 34 -4.80 -6.13 27.34
N PHE A 35 -5.77 -6.13 28.27
CA PHE A 35 -7.06 -6.76 28.03
C PHE A 35 -7.82 -5.98 26.94
N GLN A 36 -7.55 -6.32 25.69
CA GLN A 36 -8.36 -5.91 24.55
C GLN A 36 -9.48 -6.95 24.38
N PRO A 37 -10.74 -6.64 24.74
CA PRO A 37 -11.83 -7.59 24.56
C PRO A 37 -11.97 -7.93 23.07
N ASN A 38 -11.76 -9.20 22.74
CA ASN A 38 -11.98 -9.78 21.42
C ASN A 38 -13.27 -10.63 21.46
N PRO A 39 -14.46 -10.02 21.50
CA PRO A 39 -15.72 -10.77 21.57
C PRO A 39 -15.82 -11.69 20.36
N LEU A 40 -16.21 -12.95 20.63
CA LEU A 40 -16.28 -14.03 19.64
C LEU A 40 -14.94 -14.37 18.94
N GLY A 41 -13.81 -13.84 19.41
CA GLY A 41 -12.48 -14.14 18.85
C GLY A 41 -12.23 -13.57 17.45
N ILE A 42 -13.04 -12.62 16.98
CA ILE A 42 -13.05 -12.18 15.57
C ILE A 42 -11.72 -11.54 15.16
N LYS A 43 -11.14 -10.64 15.96
CA LYS A 43 -9.84 -10.00 15.65
C LYS A 43 -8.74 -11.05 15.51
N ARG A 44 -7.92 -10.95 14.47
CA ARG A 44 -6.77 -11.83 14.19
C ARG A 44 -7.16 -13.30 13.98
N SER A 45 -8.40 -13.55 13.53
CA SER A 45 -8.90 -14.87 13.14
C SER A 45 -9.24 -14.89 11.64
N PRO A 46 -9.38 -16.07 11.00
CA PRO A 46 -9.83 -16.16 9.61
C PRO A 46 -11.16 -15.44 9.33
N TYR A 47 -12.09 -15.43 10.29
CA TYR A 47 -13.33 -14.65 10.19
C TYR A 47 -13.08 -13.14 10.21
N GLY A 48 -12.10 -12.69 11.00
CA GLY A 48 -11.63 -11.32 11.02
C GLY A 48 -11.03 -10.89 9.69
N GLN A 49 -10.24 -11.75 9.03
CA GLN A 49 -9.66 -11.45 7.71
C GLN A 49 -10.74 -11.26 6.65
N VAL A 50 -11.76 -12.12 6.62
CA VAL A 50 -12.91 -11.97 5.71
C VAL A 50 -13.68 -10.67 6.00
N LEU A 51 -13.93 -10.36 7.27
CA LEU A 51 -14.59 -9.11 7.66
C LEU A 51 -13.74 -7.88 7.30
N ALA A 52 -12.42 -7.95 7.43
CA ALA A 52 -11.49 -6.88 7.09
C ALA A 52 -11.49 -6.57 5.58
N MET A 53 -11.59 -7.59 4.73
CA MET A 53 -11.80 -7.39 3.29
C MET A 53 -13.18 -6.79 3.00
N ALA A 54 -14.24 -7.29 3.64
CA ALA A 54 -15.61 -6.82 3.42
C ALA A 54 -15.83 -5.33 3.76
N ILE A 55 -15.03 -4.77 4.68
CA ILE A 55 -15.09 -3.35 5.04
C ILE A 55 -14.16 -2.45 4.21
N GLN A 56 -13.41 -2.96 3.23
CA GLN A 56 -12.59 -2.13 2.35
C GLN A 56 -13.46 -1.23 1.44
N THR A 57 -14.52 -1.75 0.85
CA THR A 57 -15.46 -0.97 0.01
C THR A 57 -16.11 0.22 0.76
N PRO A 58 -16.66 0.08 1.98
CA PRO A 58 -17.15 1.23 2.75
C PRO A 58 -16.05 2.08 3.39
N ILE A 59 -14.76 1.73 3.30
CA ILE A 59 -13.64 2.65 3.58
C ILE A 59 -13.38 3.51 2.35
N ASP A 60 -13.26 2.87 1.19
CA ASP A 60 -13.01 3.50 -0.11
C ASP A 60 -14.07 4.57 -0.45
N ALA A 61 -15.36 4.23 -0.29
CA ALA A 61 -16.46 5.17 -0.50
C ALA A 61 -16.39 6.40 0.43
N ASP A 62 -16.07 6.23 1.72
CA ASP A 62 -15.90 7.36 2.64
C ASP A 62 -14.66 8.20 2.29
N TRP A 63 -13.56 7.53 1.93
CA TRP A 63 -12.26 8.14 1.61
C TRP A 63 -12.34 9.04 0.39
N HIS A 64 -13.03 8.58 -0.65
CA HIS A 64 -13.27 9.36 -1.87
C HIS A 64 -14.42 10.37 -1.75
N GLY A 65 -15.10 10.45 -0.59
CA GLY A 65 -16.20 11.40 -0.35
C GLY A 65 -17.52 11.02 -1.05
N GLY A 66 -17.63 9.75 -1.43
CA GLY A 66 -18.56 9.25 -2.43
C GLY A 66 -18.02 9.38 -3.85
N LEU A 67 -18.45 8.47 -4.74
CA LEU A 67 -18.14 8.55 -6.16
C LEU A 67 -18.79 9.80 -6.77
N GLU A 68 -17.99 10.84 -7.06
CA GLU A 68 -18.37 11.93 -7.99
C GLU A 68 -18.38 11.41 -9.43
N ILE A 69 -19.30 10.49 -9.71
CA ILE A 69 -19.72 10.21 -11.09
C ILE A 69 -20.59 11.39 -11.51
N HIS A 70 -20.03 12.25 -12.36
CA HIS A 70 -20.86 13.11 -13.19
C HIS A 70 -21.72 12.22 -14.07
N ASP A 71 -23.04 12.29 -13.89
CA ASP A 71 -24.00 11.54 -14.73
C ASP A 71 -23.82 11.93 -16.20
N HIS A 72 -23.23 11.04 -17.00
CA HIS A 72 -23.37 11.06 -18.46
C HIS A 72 -24.76 10.52 -18.85
N ALA A 73 -25.80 11.09 -18.24
CA ALA A 73 -27.19 10.77 -18.51
C ALA A 73 -27.69 11.56 -19.74
N GLU A 74 -27.70 10.88 -20.90
CA GLU A 74 -28.50 11.16 -22.10
C GLU A 74 -28.97 12.63 -22.31
N GLY A 75 -28.05 13.53 -22.70
CA GLY A 75 -28.41 14.89 -23.07
C GLY A 75 -27.21 15.83 -23.05
N GLY A 76 -26.56 16.03 -24.20
CA GLY A 76 -25.27 16.72 -24.27
C GLY A 76 -25.28 18.16 -23.75
N CYS A 77 -24.30 18.50 -22.92
CA CYS A 77 -23.88 19.88 -22.69
C CYS A 77 -22.72 20.21 -23.63
N GLY A 78 -22.94 21.09 -24.60
CA GLY A 78 -21.84 21.71 -25.34
C GLY A 78 -21.09 22.68 -24.42
N GLY A 79 -19.86 22.34 -24.03
CA GLY A 79 -19.04 23.23 -23.18
C GLY A 79 -18.09 22.59 -22.17
N CYS A 80 -17.70 21.33 -22.33
CA CYS A 80 -16.56 20.74 -21.60
C CYS A 80 -15.72 19.96 -22.62
N GLY A 81 -14.48 20.39 -22.85
CA GLY A 81 -13.55 19.72 -23.76
C GLY A 81 -12.88 18.53 -23.10
N ASP A 82 -12.39 17.60 -23.91
CA ASP A 82 -11.66 16.42 -23.46
C ASP A 82 -10.43 16.81 -22.64
N HIS A 83 -10.31 16.21 -21.45
CA HIS A 83 -9.08 16.20 -20.68
C HIS A 83 -8.54 14.77 -20.65
N ASP A 84 -7.85 14.40 -21.72
CA ASP A 84 -6.93 13.28 -21.71
C ASP A 84 -5.89 13.51 -20.60
N HIS A 85 -5.83 12.61 -19.64
CA HIS A 85 -4.81 12.62 -18.59
C HIS A 85 -3.53 11.95 -19.09
N ASP A 86 -2.82 12.65 -19.97
CA ASP A 86 -1.47 12.26 -20.38
C ASP A 86 -0.49 12.35 -19.20
N HIS A 87 0.17 11.22 -18.91
CA HIS A 87 1.11 11.09 -17.81
C HIS A 87 2.49 11.69 -18.15
N HIS A 88 2.70 12.99 -17.87
CA HIS A 88 4.04 13.57 -17.87
C HIS A 88 4.41 14.24 -16.53
N SER A 89 5.60 13.88 -16.05
CA SER A 89 6.13 14.29 -14.74
C SER A 89 7.11 15.46 -14.86
N ALA A 90 6.80 16.55 -14.15
CA ALA A 90 7.71 17.61 -13.69
C ALA A 90 8.44 18.48 -14.76
N PRO A 91 9.04 19.63 -14.36
CA PRO A 91 8.67 20.56 -13.29
C PRO A 91 8.38 21.99 -13.83
N GLU A 92 8.11 22.93 -12.94
CA GLU A 92 7.89 24.35 -13.23
C GLU A 92 9.06 24.99 -14.02
N THR A 93 8.76 25.61 -15.17
CA THR A 93 8.99 27.03 -15.52
C THR A 93 9.00 27.22 -17.04
N ALA A 94 7.89 27.68 -17.63
CA ALA A 94 7.88 28.33 -18.95
C ALA A 94 6.56 29.10 -19.17
N GLU A 95 6.65 30.42 -19.30
CA GLU A 95 5.56 31.24 -19.85
C GLU A 95 5.50 31.01 -21.36
N HIS A 96 4.37 30.57 -21.92
CA HIS A 96 4.18 30.55 -23.37
C HIS A 96 2.79 31.04 -23.79
N ASP A 97 2.82 32.07 -24.63
CA ASP A 97 1.67 32.73 -25.24
C ASP A 97 0.81 31.80 -26.10
N HIS A 98 -0.47 32.13 -26.19
CA HIS A 98 -1.38 31.55 -27.15
C HIS A 98 -1.03 31.98 -28.58
N HIS A 99 -0.73 31.01 -29.45
CA HIS A 99 -0.79 31.22 -30.90
C HIS A 99 -1.79 30.26 -31.55
N ASP A 100 -2.96 30.84 -31.85
CA ASP A 100 -3.98 30.31 -32.73
C ASP A 100 -3.48 30.32 -34.19
N HIS A 101 -3.72 29.24 -34.91
CA HIS A 101 -3.32 29.07 -36.31
C HIS A 101 -4.48 28.54 -37.15
N SER A 102 -5.50 29.38 -37.32
CA SER A 102 -6.42 29.29 -38.46
C SER A 102 -5.71 29.64 -39.77
N ASP A 103 -6.02 28.89 -40.83
CA ASP A 103 -5.94 29.26 -42.25
C ASP A 103 -4.60 29.79 -42.79
N CYS A 104 -3.87 28.91 -43.47
CA CYS A 104 -2.86 29.26 -44.47
C CYS A 104 -3.05 28.39 -45.72
N ASP A 105 -3.93 28.84 -46.62
CA ASP A 105 -3.96 28.40 -48.03
C ASP A 105 -2.72 28.97 -48.79
N HIS A 106 -2.50 28.47 -50.01
CA HIS A 106 -1.50 28.84 -51.02
C HIS A 106 -0.21 28.00 -51.10
N GLY A 107 -0.18 27.14 -52.12
CA GLY A 107 0.64 27.49 -53.30
C GLY A 107 2.03 26.85 -53.44
N ASP A 108 2.04 25.59 -53.87
CA ASP A 108 3.00 24.94 -54.77
C ASP A 108 4.44 25.49 -54.88
N CYS A 109 5.41 24.70 -54.40
CA CYS A 109 6.71 24.54 -55.08
C CYS A 109 7.31 23.13 -54.83
N GLY A 110 6.94 22.17 -55.68
CA GLY A 110 7.47 20.81 -55.60
C GLY A 110 8.92 20.64 -56.08
N HIS A 111 9.54 19.51 -55.73
CA HIS A 111 10.65 18.90 -56.48
C HIS A 111 10.59 17.36 -56.39
N ASP A 112 10.62 16.72 -57.56
CA ASP A 112 10.62 15.26 -57.74
C ASP A 112 11.96 14.60 -57.33
N HIS A 113 11.97 13.27 -57.16
CA HIS A 113 12.61 12.34 -58.11
C HIS A 113 12.54 10.85 -57.69
N HIS A 114 11.75 10.10 -58.48
CA HIS A 114 11.90 8.71 -58.94
C HIS A 114 12.50 7.56 -58.09
N SER A 115 11.72 6.47 -58.06
CA SER A 115 12.06 5.03 -57.96
C SER A 115 13.08 4.56 -59.03
N PRO A 116 13.58 3.28 -59.07
CA PRO A 116 12.86 2.01 -58.81
C PRO A 116 13.71 0.99 -57.96
N GLU A 117 13.56 -0.35 -57.93
CA GLU A 117 12.89 -1.34 -58.82
C GLU A 117 12.36 -2.61 -58.07
N VAL A 118 12.22 -3.74 -58.79
CA VAL A 118 11.45 -4.98 -58.50
C VAL A 118 12.08 -5.99 -57.52
N ALA A 119 11.24 -6.72 -56.76
CA ALA A 119 11.20 -8.20 -56.73
C ALA A 119 9.93 -8.71 -55.99
N GLU A 120 9.32 -9.81 -56.47
CA GLU A 120 8.12 -10.46 -55.90
C GLU A 120 8.43 -11.82 -55.22
N HIS A 121 7.45 -12.36 -54.48
CA HIS A 121 7.31 -13.73 -53.92
C HIS A 121 8.29 -14.19 -52.79
N ASP A 122 7.94 -15.03 -51.81
CA ASP A 122 6.72 -15.63 -51.18
C ASP A 122 7.26 -16.66 -50.15
N HIS A 123 6.42 -17.09 -49.19
CA HIS A 123 6.63 -18.21 -48.23
C HIS A 123 7.70 -18.01 -47.13
N SER A 124 7.55 -18.48 -45.88
CA SER A 124 6.44 -19.15 -45.16
C SER A 124 6.69 -19.13 -43.65
N ASP A 125 5.61 -19.20 -42.85
CA ASP A 125 5.49 -19.70 -41.47
C ASP A 125 6.45 -19.22 -40.37
N HIS A 126 5.90 -18.57 -39.33
CA HIS A 126 5.76 -19.20 -38.01
C HIS A 126 4.79 -18.43 -37.09
N GLU A 127 4.12 -19.17 -36.20
CA GLU A 127 3.20 -18.67 -35.16
C GLU A 127 3.95 -17.86 -34.09
N ASP A 128 3.36 -16.76 -33.58
CA ASP A 128 2.82 -16.69 -32.21
C ASP A 128 2.45 -15.26 -31.75
N GLY A 129 1.43 -15.18 -30.89
CA GLY A 129 1.49 -14.32 -29.68
C GLY A 129 1.30 -12.80 -29.80
N SER A 130 0.06 -12.33 -30.00
CA SER A 130 -0.41 -11.06 -29.39
C SER A 130 -1.93 -10.97 -29.25
N GLY A 131 -2.53 -11.96 -28.57
CA GLY A 131 -3.93 -11.92 -28.13
C GLY A 131 -4.17 -10.86 -27.05
N GLY A 132 -4.14 -9.58 -27.42
CA GLY A 132 -4.60 -8.51 -26.55
C GLY A 132 -6.08 -8.69 -26.27
N CYS A 133 -6.45 -8.76 -24.98
CA CYS A 133 -7.86 -8.78 -24.58
C CYS A 133 -8.45 -7.38 -24.75
N GLY A 134 -8.80 -7.03 -25.99
CA GLY A 134 -9.70 -5.94 -26.28
C GLY A 134 -11.07 -6.25 -25.67
N HIS A 135 -11.67 -5.27 -25.01
CA HIS A 135 -13.08 -5.34 -24.64
C HIS A 135 -13.91 -5.20 -25.92
N ASP A 136 -14.11 -6.30 -26.63
CA ASP A 136 -15.02 -6.36 -27.76
C ASP A 136 -16.46 -6.34 -27.23
N HIS A 137 -17.14 -5.20 -27.40
CA HIS A 137 -18.56 -5.05 -27.10
C HIS A 137 -19.41 -5.69 -28.22
N GLY A 138 -19.18 -6.98 -28.47
CA GLY A 138 -19.95 -7.82 -29.38
C GLY A 138 -21.40 -7.96 -28.92
N THR A 139 -22.34 -7.52 -29.77
CA THR A 139 -23.76 -7.39 -29.43
C THR A 139 -24.56 -8.70 -29.55
N ASP A 140 -24.22 -9.70 -28.73
CA ASP A 140 -24.93 -10.99 -28.72
C ASP A 140 -26.20 -10.97 -27.86
N LYS A 141 -27.35 -11.02 -28.55
CA LYS A 141 -28.72 -10.86 -28.01
C LYS A 141 -29.26 -12.07 -27.22
N HIS A 142 -28.41 -12.72 -26.43
CA HIS A 142 -28.78 -13.84 -25.55
C HIS A 142 -28.42 -13.64 -24.06
N ALA A 143 -27.81 -12.52 -23.68
CA ALA A 143 -27.37 -12.23 -22.31
C ALA A 143 -28.37 -11.43 -21.42
N ASP A 144 -29.56 -11.08 -21.93
CA ASP A 144 -30.50 -10.10 -21.33
C ASP A 144 -31.13 -10.47 -19.96
N ALA A 145 -30.88 -11.68 -19.44
CA ALA A 145 -31.40 -12.14 -18.16
C ALA A 145 -30.36 -12.06 -17.03
N ASP A 146 -29.12 -12.49 -17.29
CA ASP A 146 -28.02 -12.45 -16.30
C ASP A 146 -27.55 -11.01 -16.08
N ASN A 147 -27.45 -10.23 -17.16
CA ASN A 147 -26.96 -8.86 -17.15
C ASN A 147 -27.81 -7.93 -16.25
N LYS A 148 -29.09 -8.26 -16.01
CA LYS A 148 -29.98 -7.48 -15.14
C LYS A 148 -29.69 -7.63 -13.65
N GLN A 149 -29.15 -8.77 -13.21
CA GLN A 149 -28.75 -8.94 -11.81
C GLN A 149 -27.41 -8.26 -11.54
N VAL A 150 -26.46 -8.38 -12.48
CA VAL A 150 -25.19 -7.65 -12.44
C VAL A 150 -25.42 -6.14 -12.45
N ALA A 151 -26.19 -5.62 -13.42
CA ALA A 151 -26.53 -4.19 -13.48
C ALA A 151 -27.34 -3.69 -12.25
N LEU A 152 -28.12 -4.54 -11.58
CA LEU A 152 -28.77 -4.18 -10.33
C LEU A 152 -27.75 -4.07 -9.19
N LEU A 153 -26.81 -5.01 -9.09
CA LEU A 153 -25.74 -4.98 -8.09
C LEU A 153 -24.81 -3.78 -8.30
N ASP A 154 -24.38 -3.51 -9.53
CA ASP A 154 -23.56 -2.34 -9.87
C ASP A 154 -24.29 -1.03 -9.54
N ARG A 155 -25.59 -0.95 -9.83
CA ARG A 155 -26.43 0.21 -9.49
C ARG A 155 -26.60 0.38 -7.98
N LEU A 156 -26.74 -0.71 -7.23
CA LEU A 156 -26.82 -0.68 -5.76
C LEU A 156 -25.47 -0.27 -5.14
N GLN A 157 -24.37 -0.82 -5.64
CA GLN A 157 -23.01 -0.46 -5.23
C GLN A 157 -22.73 1.02 -5.50
N SER A 158 -23.05 1.50 -6.71
CA SER A 158 -22.95 2.92 -7.08
C SER A 158 -23.80 3.81 -6.18
N ALA A 159 -25.05 3.43 -5.89
CA ALA A 159 -25.95 4.20 -5.05
C ALA A 159 -25.50 4.30 -3.59
N VAL A 160 -24.80 3.29 -3.05
CA VAL A 160 -24.18 3.35 -1.71
C VAL A 160 -23.05 4.38 -1.66
N SER A 161 -22.33 4.56 -2.77
CA SER A 161 -21.25 5.55 -2.90
C SER A 161 -21.70 6.92 -3.41
N GLN A 162 -22.94 7.14 -3.85
CA GLN A 162 -23.36 8.42 -4.44
C GLN A 162 -23.66 9.49 -3.37
N ARG A 163 -23.13 10.71 -3.57
CA ARG A 163 -23.41 11.84 -2.68
C ARG A 163 -24.85 12.35 -2.87
N THR A 164 -25.70 12.10 -1.88
CA THR A 164 -27.13 12.50 -1.90
C THR A 164 -27.39 13.97 -1.56
N ASN A 165 -26.36 14.73 -1.17
CA ASN A 165 -26.44 16.16 -0.87
C ASN A 165 -25.77 16.98 -2.00
N PRO A 166 -26.48 17.92 -2.64
CA PRO A 166 -25.90 18.77 -3.68
C PRO A 166 -24.81 19.71 -3.14
N ASN A 167 -24.86 20.07 -1.85
CA ASN A 167 -23.91 21.00 -1.24
C ASN A 167 -22.57 20.32 -0.94
N ALA A 168 -21.48 21.09 -1.04
CA ALA A 168 -20.15 20.65 -0.64
C ALA A 168 -20.08 20.32 0.87
N PRO A 169 -19.23 19.35 1.29
CA PRO A 169 -18.99 19.04 2.69
C PRO A 169 -18.55 20.26 3.51
N THR A 170 -19.26 20.55 4.61
CA THR A 170 -18.80 21.55 5.60
C THR A 170 -17.57 21.04 6.36
N GLU A 171 -16.75 21.92 6.93
CA GLU A 171 -15.58 21.50 7.72
C GLU A 171 -15.93 20.56 8.88
N GLY A 172 -17.08 20.77 9.53
CA GLY A 172 -17.59 19.85 10.54
C GLY A 172 -17.93 18.47 9.99
N HIS A 173 -18.47 18.40 8.76
CA HIS A 173 -18.75 17.14 8.08
C HIS A 173 -17.45 16.44 7.62
N LYS A 174 -16.47 17.17 7.08
CA LYS A 174 -15.14 16.63 6.75
C LYS A 174 -14.44 16.05 7.99
N LEU A 175 -14.53 16.74 9.13
CA LEU A 175 -14.00 16.25 10.40
C LEU A 175 -14.72 14.98 10.90
N TYR A 176 -16.03 14.86 10.67
CA TYR A 176 -16.78 13.65 10.96
C TYR A 176 -16.34 12.49 10.06
N LEU A 177 -16.29 12.69 8.74
CA LEU A 177 -15.88 11.66 7.77
C LEU A 177 -14.47 11.13 8.08
N ARG A 178 -13.49 12.02 8.33
CA ARG A 178 -12.13 11.64 8.77
C ARG A 178 -12.15 10.70 9.98
N LYS A 179 -13.00 10.94 10.97
CA LYS A 179 -13.11 10.10 12.18
C LYS A 179 -13.75 8.74 11.90
N GLU A 180 -14.72 8.65 10.99
CA GLU A 180 -15.29 7.36 10.58
C GLU A 180 -14.30 6.55 9.73
N ILE A 181 -13.58 7.20 8.80
CA ILE A 181 -12.48 6.62 8.03
C ILE A 181 -11.42 6.05 8.98
N GLU A 182 -10.95 6.82 9.98
CA GLU A 182 -9.96 6.35 10.95
C GLU A 182 -10.46 5.08 11.68
N LYS A 183 -11.69 5.11 12.20
CA LYS A 183 -12.27 3.96 12.92
C LYS A 183 -12.33 2.73 12.04
N LYS A 184 -12.79 2.86 10.78
CA LYS A 184 -12.90 1.74 9.84
C LYS A 184 -11.53 1.19 9.47
N LEU A 185 -10.55 2.04 9.16
CA LEU A 185 -9.17 1.63 8.85
C LEU A 185 -8.48 0.94 10.04
N ARG A 186 -8.56 1.56 11.22
CA ARG A 186 -8.04 0.98 12.47
C ARG A 186 -8.69 -0.36 12.75
N PHE A 187 -10.01 -0.50 12.55
CA PHE A 187 -10.73 -1.75 12.73
C PHE A 187 -10.30 -2.81 11.71
N ALA A 188 -10.18 -2.48 10.41
CA ALA A 188 -9.69 -3.39 9.38
C ALA A 188 -8.27 -3.90 9.68
N TYR A 189 -7.40 -3.00 10.16
CA TYR A 189 -6.06 -3.34 10.61
C TYR A 189 -6.07 -4.22 11.89
N GLU A 190 -6.90 -3.92 12.88
CA GLU A 190 -7.01 -4.75 14.10
C GLU A 190 -7.58 -6.16 13.83
N LEU A 191 -8.42 -6.29 12.79
CA LEU A 191 -8.96 -7.56 12.31
C LEU A 191 -7.90 -8.39 11.60
N ASP A 192 -7.13 -7.80 10.68
CA ASP A 192 -6.00 -8.44 10.01
C ASP A 192 -4.80 -7.48 9.88
N PRO A 193 -3.85 -7.52 10.84
CA PRO A 193 -2.61 -6.74 10.76
C PRO A 193 -1.62 -7.26 9.72
N SER A 194 -1.82 -8.47 9.19
CA SER A 194 -0.93 -9.07 8.19
C SER A 194 -1.29 -8.69 6.75
N HIS A 195 -2.49 -8.15 6.53
CA HIS A 195 -2.93 -7.71 5.22
C HIS A 195 -2.22 -6.42 4.78
N TYR A 196 -1.45 -6.52 3.68
CA TYR A 196 -0.60 -5.44 3.15
C TYR A 196 -1.33 -4.10 3.00
N ALA A 197 -2.54 -4.10 2.43
CA ALA A 197 -3.31 -2.88 2.24
C ALA A 197 -3.86 -2.31 3.57
N ASN A 198 -4.28 -3.16 4.52
CA ASN A 198 -4.87 -2.69 5.77
C ASN A 198 -3.81 -1.95 6.61
N TYR A 199 -2.60 -2.50 6.66
CA TYR A 199 -1.45 -1.82 7.27
C TYR A 199 -1.13 -0.52 6.53
N ASN A 200 -0.91 -0.55 5.21
CA ASN A 200 -0.43 0.62 4.48
C ASN A 200 -1.45 1.76 4.38
N CYS A 201 -2.74 1.48 4.19
CA CYS A 201 -3.79 2.51 4.19
C CYS A 201 -3.95 3.16 5.57
N TYR A 202 -3.88 2.36 6.65
CA TYR A 202 -3.94 2.92 8.01
C TYR A 202 -2.67 3.71 8.37
N HIS A 203 -1.50 3.22 7.96
CA HIS A 203 -0.23 3.94 8.07
C HIS A 203 -0.30 5.30 7.34
N LEU A 204 -0.76 5.31 6.08
CA LEU A 204 -0.89 6.53 5.27
C LEU A 204 -1.83 7.55 5.93
N PHE A 205 -2.95 7.08 6.48
CA PHE A 205 -3.91 7.94 7.18
C PHE A 205 -3.28 8.62 8.41
N ILE A 206 -2.45 7.92 9.19
CA ILE A 206 -1.80 8.52 10.37
C ILE A 206 -0.60 9.41 10.01
N THR A 207 0.10 9.18 8.89
CA THR A 207 1.21 10.06 8.48
C THR A 207 0.74 11.32 7.76
N GLN A 208 -0.38 11.29 7.05
CA GLN A 208 -0.91 12.45 6.33
C GLN A 208 -1.66 13.41 7.27
N ARG A 209 -1.02 14.53 7.64
CA ARG A 209 -1.56 15.63 8.46
C ARG A 209 -2.90 16.23 7.98
N GLN A 210 -3.25 16.05 6.69
CA GLN A 210 -4.52 16.52 6.11
C GLN A 210 -5.69 15.55 6.35
N LEU A 211 -5.39 14.31 6.76
CA LEU A 211 -6.35 13.22 6.95
C LEU A 211 -6.51 12.87 8.44
N GLY A 212 -5.52 12.22 9.06
CA GLY A 212 -5.67 11.64 10.40
C GLY A 212 -5.13 12.47 11.55
N THR A 213 -3.84 12.83 11.52
CA THR A 213 -3.12 13.39 12.66
C THR A 213 -3.15 14.93 12.74
N HIS A 214 -4.24 15.53 12.26
CA HIS A 214 -4.40 16.98 12.19
C HIS A 214 -4.30 17.65 13.57
N GLY A 215 -3.24 18.44 13.77
CA GLY A 215 -2.99 19.18 15.01
C GLY A 215 -2.20 18.42 16.08
N LEU A 216 -1.73 17.19 15.82
CA LEU A 216 -0.79 16.50 16.71
C LEU A 216 0.66 16.96 16.47
N PRO A 217 1.52 17.01 17.51
CA PRO A 217 2.96 17.20 17.34
C PRO A 217 3.61 16.04 16.59
N ASP A 218 4.65 16.32 15.79
CA ASP A 218 5.35 15.29 14.99
C ASP A 218 5.92 14.15 15.84
N GLU A 219 6.35 14.43 17.07
CA GLU A 219 6.82 13.44 18.05
C GLU A 219 5.73 12.38 18.36
N GLN A 220 4.48 12.80 18.52
CA GLN A 220 3.37 11.87 18.80
C GLN A 220 3.02 11.05 17.56
N VAL A 221 3.08 11.66 16.37
CA VAL A 221 2.92 10.95 15.10
C VAL A 221 4.09 9.95 14.92
N PHE A 222 5.29 10.31 15.35
CA PHE A 222 6.47 9.44 15.32
C PHE A 222 6.30 8.21 16.21
N GLU A 223 5.93 8.42 17.48
CA GLU A 223 5.63 7.33 18.42
C GLU A 223 4.49 6.44 17.90
N MET A 224 3.43 7.01 17.34
CA MET A 224 2.33 6.24 16.75
C MET A 224 2.78 5.36 15.57
N VAL A 225 3.57 5.91 14.65
CA VAL A 225 4.08 5.18 13.48
C VAL A 225 5.04 4.07 13.88
N GLN A 226 5.97 4.33 14.79
CA GLN A 226 6.89 3.29 15.30
C GLN A 226 6.12 2.18 16.00
N ASN A 227 5.23 2.50 16.93
CA ASN A 227 4.42 1.50 17.64
C ASN A 227 3.57 0.65 16.68
N LEU A 228 3.04 1.25 15.60
CA LEU A 228 2.29 0.53 14.57
C LEU A 228 3.19 -0.40 13.75
N ALA A 229 4.37 0.06 13.34
CA ALA A 229 5.33 -0.72 12.58
C ALA A 229 5.90 -1.88 13.41
N ASP A 230 6.39 -1.62 14.61
CA ASP A 230 6.98 -2.62 15.52
C ASP A 230 5.98 -3.71 15.90
N TYR A 231 4.71 -3.35 16.11
CA TYR A 231 3.66 -4.33 16.33
C TYR A 231 3.37 -5.14 15.05
N THR A 232 3.26 -4.49 13.88
CA THR A 232 3.03 -5.16 12.59
C THR A 232 4.14 -6.16 12.26
N ILE A 233 5.40 -5.73 12.33
CA ILE A 233 6.59 -6.54 12.07
C ILE A 233 6.56 -7.79 12.95
N ARG A 234 6.41 -7.61 14.28
CA ARG A 234 6.42 -8.74 15.22
C ARG A 234 5.22 -9.67 15.04
N TYR A 235 4.03 -9.14 14.74
CA TYR A 235 2.85 -9.96 14.44
C TYR A 235 3.08 -10.81 13.18
N CYS A 236 3.45 -10.17 12.07
CA CYS A 236 3.65 -10.83 10.78
C CYS A 236 4.76 -11.89 10.82
N LEU A 237 5.86 -11.64 11.53
CA LEU A 237 6.98 -12.58 11.67
C LEU A 237 6.65 -13.80 12.56
N THR A 238 5.48 -13.86 13.21
CA THR A 238 5.02 -15.11 13.85
C THR A 238 4.52 -16.15 12.85
N GLU A 239 4.19 -15.74 11.62
CA GLU A 239 3.72 -16.65 10.58
C GLU A 239 4.85 -17.54 10.04
N LYS A 240 4.48 -18.79 9.69
CA LYS A 240 5.41 -19.86 9.34
C LYS A 240 5.12 -20.55 8.02
N ASN A 241 3.93 -20.36 7.45
CA ASN A 241 3.47 -21.08 6.27
C ASN A 241 3.12 -20.13 5.10
N ASP A 242 2.68 -18.91 5.39
CA ASP A 242 2.30 -17.91 4.38
C ASP A 242 3.44 -16.90 4.16
N PRO A 243 3.95 -16.70 2.91
CA PRO A 243 4.97 -15.70 2.62
C PRO A 243 4.46 -14.23 2.64
N ARG A 244 3.14 -13.99 2.57
CA ARG A 244 2.56 -12.64 2.43
C ARG A 244 2.77 -11.72 3.65
N PRO A 245 2.58 -12.17 4.91
CA PRO A 245 2.80 -11.30 6.07
C PRO A 245 4.22 -10.75 6.17
N ALA A 246 5.23 -11.51 5.73
CA ALA A 246 6.61 -11.03 5.70
C ALA A 246 6.82 -9.84 4.73
N LEU A 247 6.04 -9.73 3.65
CA LEU A 247 6.02 -8.51 2.81
C LEU A 247 5.38 -7.33 3.54
N THR A 248 4.32 -7.55 4.30
CA THR A 248 3.70 -6.51 5.15
C THR A 248 4.66 -6.05 6.24
N ALA A 249 5.44 -6.96 6.84
CA ALA A 249 6.53 -6.62 7.76
C ALA A 249 7.65 -5.81 7.09
N SER A 250 8.06 -6.17 5.87
CA SER A 250 9.04 -5.40 5.08
C SER A 250 8.55 -3.98 4.77
N SER A 251 7.27 -3.85 4.38
CA SER A 251 6.62 -2.55 4.19
C SER A 251 6.61 -1.73 5.49
N ALA A 252 6.31 -2.36 6.63
CA ALA A 252 6.34 -1.68 7.92
C ALA A 252 7.75 -1.22 8.32
N ALA A 253 8.78 -2.03 8.06
CA ALA A 253 10.17 -1.65 8.29
C ALA A 253 10.61 -0.50 7.38
N TYR A 254 10.20 -0.51 6.10
CA TYR A 254 10.46 0.56 5.14
C TYR A 254 9.83 1.89 5.55
N ASN A 255 8.55 1.92 5.92
CA ASN A 255 7.86 3.18 6.25
C ASN A 255 8.48 3.91 7.46
N VAL A 256 9.11 3.18 8.39
CA VAL A 256 9.90 3.78 9.48
C VAL A 256 11.21 4.35 8.96
N LEU A 257 11.92 3.63 8.07
CA LEU A 257 13.16 4.09 7.45
C LEU A 257 12.93 5.31 6.54
N GLU A 258 11.86 5.33 5.77
CA GLU A 258 11.44 6.47 4.94
C GLU A 258 11.29 7.74 5.80
N ARG A 259 10.67 7.64 6.97
CA ARG A 259 10.58 8.79 7.89
C ARG A 259 11.95 9.21 8.41
N MET A 260 12.82 8.29 8.81
CA MET A 260 14.21 8.65 9.18
C MET A 260 14.97 9.34 8.03
N LEU A 261 14.70 8.95 6.78
CA LEU A 261 15.28 9.54 5.57
C LEU A 261 14.64 10.90 5.17
N ASN A 262 13.41 11.17 5.57
CA ASN A 262 12.70 12.42 5.27
C ASN A 262 12.79 13.45 6.42
N THR A 263 13.25 13.05 7.61
CA THR A 263 13.52 13.97 8.72
C THR A 263 14.81 14.77 8.52
N THR A 264 14.90 15.91 9.21
CA THR A 264 16.03 16.85 9.24
C THR A 264 17.36 16.17 9.54
N ASP A 265 18.41 16.61 8.85
CA ASP A 265 19.74 16.04 8.97
C ASP A 265 20.28 16.17 10.41
N GLY A 266 20.83 15.07 10.93
CA GLY A 266 21.40 14.99 12.28
C GLY A 266 20.45 14.44 13.37
N GLU A 267 19.15 14.29 13.12
CA GLU A 267 18.24 13.68 14.11
C GLU A 267 18.46 12.16 14.27
N TYR A 268 18.74 11.45 13.17
CA TYR A 268 19.05 10.02 13.16
C TYR A 268 20.47 9.77 12.69
N SER A 269 21.20 8.91 13.40
CA SER A 269 22.52 8.44 12.94
C SER A 269 22.38 7.45 11.78
N PHE A 270 23.39 7.38 10.91
CA PHE A 270 23.44 6.38 9.85
C PHE A 270 23.45 4.95 10.39
N ASP A 271 24.00 4.71 11.59
CA ASP A 271 23.93 3.41 12.27
C ASP A 271 22.47 3.03 12.62
N THR A 272 21.65 3.98 13.09
CA THR A 272 20.21 3.76 13.31
C THR A 272 19.50 3.44 11.99
N MET A 273 19.76 4.20 10.92
CA MET A 273 19.17 3.93 9.60
C MET A 273 19.58 2.56 9.05
N ARG A 274 20.86 2.17 9.20
CA ARG A 274 21.38 0.86 8.76
C ARG A 274 20.80 -0.30 9.59
N LYS A 275 20.54 -0.12 10.89
CA LYS A 275 19.80 -1.09 11.73
C LYS A 275 18.35 -1.26 11.27
N GLN A 276 17.68 -0.17 10.90
CA GLN A 276 16.33 -0.25 10.35
C GLN A 276 16.31 -0.93 8.98
N LEU A 277 17.28 -0.63 8.10
CA LEU A 277 17.46 -1.33 6.83
C LEU A 277 17.72 -2.85 7.03
N ALA A 278 18.56 -3.22 8.01
CA ALA A 278 18.77 -4.64 8.35
C ALA A 278 17.49 -5.35 8.85
N THR A 279 16.56 -4.61 9.45
CA THR A 279 15.24 -5.13 9.83
C THR A 279 14.35 -5.37 8.60
N MET A 280 14.43 -4.49 7.60
CA MET A 280 13.79 -4.69 6.29
C MET A 280 14.39 -5.90 5.56
N ASP A 281 15.72 -6.02 5.53
CA ASP A 281 16.44 -7.15 4.93
C ASP A 281 16.02 -8.48 5.56
N PHE A 282 15.89 -8.55 6.89
CA PHE A 282 15.39 -9.73 7.59
C PHE A 282 13.96 -10.11 7.16
N CYS A 283 13.07 -9.12 6.99
CA CYS A 283 11.70 -9.37 6.54
C CYS A 283 11.64 -9.87 5.09
N ILE A 284 12.47 -9.32 4.19
CA ILE A 284 12.56 -9.75 2.79
C ILE A 284 13.15 -11.16 2.69
N GLN A 285 14.23 -11.45 3.42
CA GLN A 285 14.82 -12.78 3.50
C GLN A 285 13.80 -13.80 4.01
N ARG A 286 13.07 -13.46 5.09
CA ARG A 286 12.02 -14.32 5.64
C ARG A 286 10.87 -14.56 4.64
N HIS A 287 10.52 -13.57 3.83
CA HIS A 287 9.54 -13.72 2.76
C HIS A 287 10.00 -14.76 1.72
N PHE A 288 11.24 -14.67 1.24
CA PHE A 288 11.74 -15.60 0.21
C PHE A 288 11.90 -17.02 0.74
N GLU A 289 12.38 -17.22 1.98
CA GLU A 289 12.40 -18.55 2.64
C GLU A 289 11.02 -19.20 2.67
N LEU A 290 9.99 -18.42 3.00
CA LEU A 290 8.61 -18.89 3.04
C LEU A 290 8.09 -19.15 1.62
N LEU A 291 8.38 -18.27 0.66
CA LEU A 291 7.94 -18.41 -0.73
C LEU A 291 8.54 -19.66 -1.38
N ASP A 292 9.83 -19.93 -1.15
CA ASP A 292 10.50 -21.14 -1.63
C ASP A 292 9.86 -22.40 -1.03
N SER A 293 9.58 -22.41 0.28
CA SER A 293 8.84 -23.53 0.91
C SER A 293 7.46 -23.72 0.27
N PHE A 294 6.73 -22.62 0.07
CA PHE A 294 5.35 -22.58 -0.44
C PHE A 294 5.26 -22.93 -1.94
N ILE A 295 6.36 -22.78 -2.69
CA ILE A 295 6.51 -23.31 -4.06
C ILE A 295 6.84 -24.81 -4.01
N ASN A 296 7.79 -25.22 -3.16
CA ASN A 296 8.25 -26.60 -3.06
C ASN A 296 7.18 -27.57 -2.55
N ASP A 297 6.27 -27.13 -1.68
CA ASP A 297 5.12 -27.94 -1.21
C ASP A 297 3.90 -27.91 -2.16
N GLY A 298 3.97 -27.12 -3.25
CA GLY A 298 2.92 -26.96 -4.26
C GLY A 298 1.78 -26.01 -3.87
N SER A 299 1.79 -25.42 -2.68
CA SER A 299 0.72 -24.52 -2.22
C SER A 299 0.59 -23.26 -3.06
N PHE A 300 1.70 -22.72 -3.58
CA PHE A 300 1.71 -21.56 -4.47
C PHE A 300 0.91 -21.81 -5.76
N ALA A 301 1.00 -23.03 -6.32
CA ALA A 301 0.27 -23.40 -7.53
C ALA A 301 -1.25 -23.52 -7.31
N ASN A 302 -1.70 -23.66 -6.06
CA ASN A 302 -3.12 -23.67 -5.70
C ASN A 302 -3.74 -22.25 -5.61
N LEU A 303 -2.92 -21.19 -5.68
CA LEU A 303 -3.41 -19.81 -5.75
C LEU A 303 -3.86 -19.47 -7.18
N SER A 304 -4.83 -18.56 -7.32
CA SER A 304 -5.16 -17.98 -8.63
C SER A 304 -3.98 -17.20 -9.20
N SER A 305 -3.90 -17.12 -10.54
CA SER A 305 -2.86 -16.37 -11.26
C SER A 305 -2.71 -14.93 -10.73
N MET A 306 -3.82 -14.22 -10.54
CA MET A 306 -3.84 -12.87 -9.97
C MET A 306 -3.17 -12.79 -8.58
N ARG A 307 -3.38 -13.78 -7.71
CA ARG A 307 -2.75 -13.82 -6.38
C ARG A 307 -1.27 -14.21 -6.45
N GLN A 308 -0.88 -15.08 -7.38
CA GLN A 308 0.53 -15.38 -7.64
C GLN A 308 1.27 -14.13 -8.15
N GLU A 309 0.69 -13.41 -9.10
CA GLU A 309 1.23 -12.15 -9.65
C GLU A 309 1.30 -11.04 -8.60
N GLU A 310 0.26 -10.86 -7.78
CA GLU A 310 0.24 -9.90 -6.67
C GLU A 310 1.41 -10.14 -5.69
N ILE A 311 1.68 -11.40 -5.34
CA ILE A 311 2.80 -11.78 -4.48
C ILE A 311 4.12 -11.39 -5.17
N LEU A 312 4.38 -11.92 -6.37
CA LEU A 312 5.65 -11.73 -7.07
C LEU A 312 5.95 -10.26 -7.40
N THR A 313 4.91 -9.47 -7.72
CA THR A 313 5.01 -8.04 -7.97
C THR A 313 5.40 -7.29 -6.69
N ARG A 314 4.79 -7.62 -5.55
CA ARG A 314 5.18 -7.05 -4.25
C ARG A 314 6.56 -7.49 -3.79
N SER A 315 6.98 -8.74 -4.04
CA SER A 315 8.36 -9.19 -3.78
C SER A 315 9.38 -8.35 -4.54
N LYS A 316 9.17 -8.14 -5.84
CA LYS A 316 10.02 -7.28 -6.68
C LYS A 316 10.02 -5.83 -6.19
N PHE A 317 8.86 -5.30 -5.78
CA PHE A 317 8.73 -3.94 -5.27
C PHE A 317 9.48 -3.75 -3.93
N ALA A 318 9.36 -4.70 -3.00
CA ALA A 318 10.06 -4.65 -1.71
C ALA A 318 11.59 -4.63 -1.88
N VAL A 319 12.14 -5.42 -2.81
CA VAL A 319 13.58 -5.40 -3.13
C VAL A 319 13.99 -4.04 -3.71
N LYS A 320 13.22 -3.47 -4.65
CA LYS A 320 13.50 -2.13 -5.20
C LYS A 320 13.50 -1.03 -4.13
N LEU A 321 12.51 -1.04 -3.23
CA LEU A 321 12.43 -0.09 -2.11
C LEU A 321 13.64 -0.20 -1.18
N ARG A 322 14.05 -1.45 -0.87
CA ARG A 322 15.24 -1.73 -0.05
C ARG A 322 16.50 -1.13 -0.67
N ASP A 323 16.73 -1.36 -1.96
CA ASP A 323 17.94 -0.87 -2.64
C ASP A 323 17.93 0.65 -2.79
N SER A 324 16.77 1.26 -3.10
CA SER A 324 16.60 2.71 -3.11
C SER A 324 16.85 3.34 -1.73
N ALA A 325 16.40 2.70 -0.65
CA ALA A 325 16.69 3.16 0.72
C ALA A 325 18.19 3.05 1.05
N GLN A 326 18.87 1.97 0.64
CA GLN A 326 20.30 1.83 0.81
C GLN A 326 21.08 2.92 0.05
N GLU A 327 20.67 3.25 -1.19
CA GLU A 327 21.26 4.35 -1.96
C GLU A 327 21.01 5.72 -1.31
N ALA A 328 19.83 5.96 -0.74
CA ALA A 328 19.50 7.19 -0.03
C ALA A 328 20.37 7.41 1.21
N ILE A 329 20.58 6.37 2.04
CA ILE A 329 21.50 6.41 3.19
C ILE A 329 22.92 6.74 2.70
N ASN A 330 23.41 6.01 1.70
CA ASN A 330 24.77 6.20 1.17
C ASN A 330 24.97 7.59 0.53
N ARG A 331 23.91 8.21 0.02
CA ARG A 331 23.95 9.58 -0.51
C ARG A 331 24.13 10.60 0.62
N ARG A 332 23.23 10.58 1.61
CA ARG A 332 23.30 11.48 2.78
C ARG A 332 24.63 11.38 3.53
N GLU A 333 25.18 10.18 3.67
CA GLU A 333 26.48 9.97 4.34
C GLU A 333 27.66 10.61 3.58
N ARG A 334 27.67 10.56 2.25
CA ARG A 334 28.66 11.28 1.42
C ARG A 334 28.48 12.79 1.50
N ASP A 335 27.24 13.28 1.46
CA ASP A 335 26.95 14.71 1.48
C ASP A 335 27.33 15.34 2.84
N GLN A 336 27.11 14.62 3.94
CA GLN A 336 27.57 15.03 5.27
C GLN A 336 29.11 15.00 5.42
N THR A 337 29.78 14.04 4.79
CA THR A 337 31.26 13.98 4.81
C THR A 337 31.85 15.15 4.00
N SER A 338 31.31 15.40 2.81
CA SER A 338 31.73 16.49 1.91
C SER A 338 31.57 17.88 2.55
N THR A 339 30.49 18.10 3.31
CA THR A 339 30.25 19.36 4.03
C THR A 339 31.16 19.53 5.26
N ALA A 340 31.57 18.44 5.90
CA ALA A 340 32.56 18.46 6.98
C ALA A 340 33.98 18.74 6.49
N ASP A 341 34.38 18.21 5.32
CA ASP A 341 35.71 18.48 4.72
C ASP A 341 35.85 19.89 4.12
N ALA A 342 34.73 20.62 3.96
CA ALA A 342 34.69 21.97 3.41
C ALA A 342 34.62 23.09 4.47
N SER A 343 34.64 22.74 5.77
CA SER A 343 34.49 23.65 6.91
C SER A 343 35.75 23.72 7.79
#